data_AF-A0A7X5TNR7-F1
#
_entry.id   AF-A0A7X5TNR7-F1
#
_cell.length_a   1.000
_cell.length_b   1.000
_cell.length_c   1.000
_cell.angle_alpha   90.00
_cell.angle_beta   90.00
_cell.angle_gamma   90.00
#
_symmetry.space_group_name_H-M   'P 1'
#
loop_
_entity.id
_entity.type
_entity.pdbx_description
1 polymer ?
#
loop_
_entity_poly.entity_id
_entity_poly.type
_entity_poly.pdbx_seq_one_letter_code
_entity_poly.pdbx_strand_id
1 'polypeptide(L)' 'MPDATQYDETEATLKLLEAIIESDDSTTFGDILEFIDEFNRVKFNRHRLNRPLINQITIPL' A
#
# COMPACT_ATOMS: atom_id res chain seq x y z
N MET A 1 -0.86 6.66 6.09
CA MET A 1 -1.99 7.30 5.41
C MET A 1 -3.25 6.75 6.06
N PRO A 2 -3.71 7.38 7.14
CA PRO A 2 -5.00 7.03 7.75
C PRO A 2 -6.08 7.09 6.66
N ASP A 3 -7.09 6.22 6.76
CA ASP A 3 -8.25 6.23 5.85
C ASP A 3 -7.94 5.87 4.38
N ALA A 4 -6.76 5.28 4.10
CA ALA A 4 -6.43 4.67 2.83
C ALA A 4 -7.59 3.83 2.23
N THR A 5 -8.04 4.25 1.06
CA THR A 5 -9.16 3.67 0.33
C THR A 5 -8.69 2.60 -0.65
N GLN A 6 -9.64 1.91 -1.29
CA GLN A 6 -9.32 1.03 -2.41
C GLN A 6 -8.77 1.80 -3.62
N TYR A 7 -9.20 3.05 -3.81
CA TYR A 7 -8.69 3.89 -4.89
C TYR A 7 -7.21 4.20 -4.67
N ASP A 8 -6.83 4.62 -3.46
CA ASP A 8 -5.43 4.91 -3.11
C ASP A 8 -4.54 3.68 -3.32
N GLU A 9 -5.01 2.48 -2.96
CA GLU A 9 -4.23 1.25 -3.18
C GLU A 9 -4.10 0.92 -4.67
N THR A 10 -5.14 1.19 -5.45
CA THR A 10 -5.11 0.99 -6.90
C THR A 10 -4.13 1.97 -7.55
N GLU A 11 -4.15 3.24 -7.14
CA GLU A 11 -3.24 4.27 -7.64
C GLU A 11 -1.78 3.94 -7.30
N ALA A 12 -1.48 3.59 -6.05
CA ALA A 12 -0.13 3.20 -5.63
C ALA A 12 0.36 1.92 -6.36
N THR A 13 -0.55 0.99 -6.66
CA THR A 13 -0.22 -0.20 -7.47
C THR A 13 0.13 0.19 -8.91
N LEU A 14 -0.64 1.08 -9.52
CA LEU A 14 -0.38 1.54 -10.89
C LEU A 14 0.96 2.29 -10.98
N LYS A 15 1.25 3.20 -10.06
CA LYS A 15 2.53 3.92 -10.00
C LYS A 15 3.73 2.97 -9.91
N LEU A 16 3.63 1.92 -9.08
CA LEU A 16 4.70 0.91 -8.98
C LEU A 16 4.87 0.12 -10.29
N LEU A 17 3.75 -0.24 -10.94
CA LEU A 17 3.81 -0.93 -12.24
C LEU A 17 4.39 -0.03 -13.34
N GLU A 18 4.02 1.25 -13.37
CA GLU A 18 4.58 2.25 -14.29
C GLU A 18 6.08 2.38 -14.08
N ALA A 19 6.55 2.54 -12.84
CA ALA A 19 7.98 2.59 -12.53
C ALA A 19 8.74 1.34 -13.01
N ILE A 20 8.14 0.15 -12.87
CA ILE A 20 8.73 -1.11 -13.36
C ILE A 20 8.75 -1.15 -14.90
N ILE A 21 7.69 -0.68 -15.57
CA ILE A 21 7.60 -0.67 -17.04
C ILE A 21 8.59 0.33 -17.65
N GLU A 22 8.80 1.47 -16.99
CA GLU A 22 9.74 2.52 -17.41
C GLU A 22 11.19 2.20 -17.03
N SER A 23 11.42 1.18 -16.21
CA SER A 23 12.75 0.74 -15.81
C SER A 23 13.54 0.20 -17.00
N ASP A 24 14.82 0.53 -17.02
CA ASP A 24 15.82 0.00 -17.96
C ASP A 24 17.00 -0.65 -17.22
N ASP A 25 18.02 -1.09 -17.96
CA ASP A 25 19.22 -1.76 -17.42
C ASP A 25 20.03 -0.87 -16.45
N SER A 26 19.81 0.44 -16.45
CA SER A 26 20.46 1.39 -15.53
C SER A 26 19.63 1.65 -14.27
N THR A 27 18.36 1.25 -14.26
CA THR A 27 17.44 1.49 -13.14
C THR A 27 17.83 0.64 -11.94
N THR A 28 17.99 1.31 -10.80
CA THR A 28 18.37 0.65 -9.55
C THR A 28 17.16 0.42 -8.67
N PHE A 29 17.32 -0.48 -7.70
CA PHE A 29 16.32 -0.67 -6.66
C PHE A 29 16.03 0.63 -5.88
N GLY A 30 17.03 1.51 -5.72
CA GLY A 30 16.87 2.79 -5.05
C GLY A 30 15.89 3.73 -5.77
N ASP A 31 15.85 3.66 -7.11
CA ASP A 31 14.97 4.48 -7.94
C ASP A 31 13.50 4.04 -7.83
N ILE A 32 13.25 2.75 -7.55
CA ILE A 32 11.91 2.17 -7.42
C ILE A 32 11.43 2.16 -5.94
N LEU A 33 12.34 2.33 -4.98
CA LEU A 33 12.07 2.16 -3.55
C LEU A 33 10.92 3.06 -3.04
N GLU A 34 10.83 4.30 -3.52
CA GLU A 34 9.77 5.22 -3.12
C GLU A 34 8.37 4.67 -3.46
N PHE A 35 8.20 4.07 -4.64
CA PHE A 35 6.94 3.48 -5.07
C PHE A 35 6.59 2.22 -4.27
N ILE A 36 7.61 1.42 -3.91
CA ILE A 36 7.45 0.24 -3.05
C ILE A 36 6.98 0.68 -1.65
N ASP A 37 7.59 1.71 -1.09
CA ASP A 37 7.23 2.24 0.23
C ASP A 37 5.84 2.87 0.22
N GLU A 38 5.46 3.59 -0.83
CA GLU A 38 4.10 4.12 -1.01
C GLU A 38 3.08 2.99 -1.07
N PHE A 39 3.30 1.98 -1.91
CA PHE A 39 2.43 0.81 -2.01
C PHE A 39 2.27 0.08 -0.67
N ASN A 40 3.38 -0.20 0.01
CA ASN A 40 3.37 -0.87 1.31
C ASN A 40 2.61 -0.06 2.37
N ARG A 41 2.83 1.26 2.40
CA ARG A 41 2.13 2.16 3.32
C ARG A 41 0.62 2.12 3.08
N VAL A 42 0.17 2.26 1.84
CA VAL A 42 -1.27 2.30 1.52
C VAL A 42 -1.94 0.96 1.82
N LYS A 43 -1.33 -0.15 1.36
CA LYS A 43 -1.81 -1.52 1.60
C LYS A 43 -1.90 -1.85 3.10
N PHE A 44 -0.90 -1.45 3.87
CA PHE A 44 -0.91 -1.61 5.32
C PHE A 44 -2.08 -0.86 5.96
N ASN A 45 -2.27 0.41 5.61
CA ASN A 45 -3.33 1.21 6.21
C ASN A 45 -4.73 0.67 5.87
N ARG A 46 -4.99 0.32 4.60
CA ARG A 46 -6.29 -0.22 4.18
C ARG A 46 -6.63 -1.55 4.88
N HIS A 47 -5.66 -2.47 4.95
CA HIS A 47 -5.95 -3.82 5.44
C HIS A 47 -5.79 -4.00 6.95
N ARG A 48 -4.96 -3.19 7.62
CA ARG A 48 -4.65 -3.35 9.04
C ARG A 48 -5.22 -2.24 9.93
N LEU A 49 -5.14 -0.98 9.51
CA LEU A 49 -5.61 0.15 10.35
C LEU A 49 -7.06 0.51 10.07
N ASN A 50 -7.52 0.42 8.82
CA ASN A 50 -8.89 0.76 8.44
C ASN A 50 -9.88 -0.40 8.62
N ARG A 51 -9.42 -1.55 9.14
CA ARG A 51 -10.35 -2.58 9.62
C ARG A 51 -10.97 -2.07 10.93
N PRO A 52 -12.30 -1.95 11.02
CA PRO A 52 -12.94 -1.66 12.29
C PRO A 52 -12.59 -2.78 13.29
N LEU A 53 -12.19 -2.40 14.51
CA LEU A 53 -11.82 -3.28 15.63
C LEU A 53 -12.97 -4.20 16.12
N ILE A 54 -14.10 -4.23 15.42
CA ILE A 54 -15.38 -4.82 15.83
C ILE A 54 -15.31 -6.35 16.04
N ASN A 55 -14.30 -7.05 15.53
CA ASN A 55 -14.17 -8.50 15.69
C ASN A 55 -13.24 -8.97 16.82
N GLN A 56 -12.71 -8.09 17.68
CA GLN A 56 -11.84 -8.50 18.80
C GLN A 56 -12.43 -8.21 20.20
N ILE A 57 -13.62 -7.62 20.30
CA ILE A 57 -14.29 -7.36 21.58
C ILE A 57 -15.65 -8.07 21.61
N THR A 58 -15.62 -9.40 21.51
CA THR A 58 -16.71 -10.21 22.08
C THR A 58 -16.18 -10.75 23.40
N ILE A 59 -16.41 -9.98 24.47
CA ILE A 59 -16.25 -10.50 25.83
C ILE A 59 -17.41 -11.49 26.03
N PRO A 60 -17.16 -12.79 26.28
CA PRO A 60 -18.24 -13.71 26.61
C PRO A 60 -18.85 -13.28 27.95
N LEU A 61 -20.18 -13.07 27.96
CA LEU A 61 -20.99 -12.92 29.17
C LEU A 61 -21.11 -14.25 29.91
#